data_AF-A0A2X3K6K6-F1
#
_entry.id   AF-A0A2X3K6K6-F1
#
_cell.length_a   1.000
_cell.length_b   1.000
_cell.length_c   1.000
_cell.angle_alpha   90.00
_cell.angle_beta   90.00
_cell.angle_gamma   90.00
#
_symmetry.space_group_name_H-M   'P 1'
#
loop_
_entity.id
_entity.type
_entity.pdbx_description
1 polymer ?
#
loop_
_entity_poly.entity_id
_entity_poly.type
_entity_poly.pdbx_seq_one_letter_code
_entity_poly.pdbx_strand_id
1 'polypeptide(L)' 'MSEKLQKVLARAGHGSRREIESIIEAGRVSVDGKLLNSAIALKLPLG' A
#
# COMPACT_ATOMS: atom_id res chain seq x y z
N MET A 1 5.34 10.46 11.00
CA MET A 1 4.60 10.80 9.76
C MET A 1 4.49 9.52 8.96
N SER A 2 3.41 8.74 9.10
CA SER A 2 3.28 7.49 8.31
C SER A 2 3.02 7.84 6.86
N GLU A 3 3.96 7.51 5.98
CA GLU A 3 3.73 7.53 4.54
C GLU A 3 2.76 6.41 4.18
N LYS A 4 1.70 6.74 3.46
CA LYS A 4 0.69 5.77 3.04
C LYS A 4 1.24 4.93 1.88
N LEU A 5 1.00 3.61 1.89
CA LEU A 5 1.50 2.67 0.88
C LEU A 5 1.18 3.08 -0.56
N GLN A 6 -0.02 3.62 -0.81
CA GLN A 6 -0.38 4.08 -2.15
C GLN A 6 0.48 5.23 -2.67
N LYS A 7 1.09 6.04 -1.81
CA LYS A 7 2.03 7.08 -2.25
C LYS A 7 3.39 6.50 -2.58
N VAL A 8 3.87 5.57 -1.77
CA VAL A 8 5.18 4.92 -1.98
C VAL A 8 5.15 4.07 -3.23
N LEU A 9 4.12 3.23 -3.40
CA LEU A 9 3.98 2.40 -4.59
C LEU A 9 3.69 3.23 -5.85
N ALA A 10 2.93 4.34 -5.75
CA ALA A 10 2.74 5.24 -6.89
C ALA A 10 4.05 5.95 -7.28
N ARG A 11 4.89 6.31 -6.31
CA ARG A 11 6.25 6.83 -6.54
C ARG A 11 7.18 5.79 -7.15
N ALA A 12 7.05 4.53 -6.73
CA ALA A 12 7.78 3.41 -7.32
C ALA A 12 7.28 3.02 -8.72
N GLY A 13 6.22 3.64 -9.23
CA GLY A 13 5.70 3.40 -10.57
C GLY A 13 4.79 2.18 -10.70
N HIS A 14 4.32 1.60 -9.58
CA HIS A 14 3.45 0.42 -9.59
C HIS A 14 2.00 0.71 -10.00
N GLY A 15 1.64 1.98 -10.23
CA GLY A 15 0.32 2.37 -10.72
C GLY A 15 -0.16 3.69 -10.15
N SER A 16 -1.41 4.03 -10.45
CA SER A 16 -2.03 5.22 -9.89
C SER A 16 -2.49 4.99 -8.45
N ARG A 17 -2.62 6.05 -7.65
CA ARG A 17 -3.03 5.97 -6.23
C ARG A 17 -4.28 5.10 -6.01
N ARG A 18 -5.24 5.19 -6.95
CA ARG A 18 -6.50 4.44 -6.91
C ARG A 18 -6.33 2.95 -7.24
N GLU A 19 -5.55 2.61 -8.27
CA GLU A 19 -5.27 1.20 -8.57
C GLU A 19 -4.60 0.52 -7.39
N ILE A 20 -3.63 1.19 -6.79
CA ILE A 20 -2.90 0.65 -5.66
C ILE A 20 -3.81 0.47 -4.45
N GLU A 21 -4.72 1.41 -4.22
CA GLU A 21 -5.75 1.29 -3.18
C GLU A 21 -6.66 0.08 -3.43
N SER A 22 -7.08 -0.17 -4.68
CA SER A 22 -7.85 -1.37 -5.03
C SER A 22 -7.06 -2.67 -4.90
N ILE A 23 -5.76 -2.68 -5.25
CA ILE A 23 -4.89 -3.86 -5.10
C ILE A 23 -4.66 -4.18 -3.62
N ILE A 24 -4.51 -3.13 -2.81
CA ILE A 24 -4.45 -3.22 -1.35
C ILE A 24 -5.79 -3.74 -0.80
N GLU A 25 -6.93 -3.21 -1.24
CA GLU A 25 -8.25 -3.71 -0.84
C GLU A 25 -8.44 -5.18 -1.19
N ALA A 26 -7.94 -5.59 -2.35
CA ALA A 26 -7.97 -6.97 -2.79
C ALA A 26 -7.07 -7.91 -1.95
N GLY A 27 -6.29 -7.38 -1.00
CA GLY A 27 -5.39 -8.18 -0.17
C GLY A 27 -4.22 -8.76 -0.96
N ARG A 28 -3.85 -8.14 -2.08
CA ARG A 28 -2.84 -8.64 -3.03
C ARG A 28 -1.44 -8.09 -2.78
N VAL A 29 -1.28 -7.25 -1.76
CA VAL A 29 0.00 -6.64 -1.38
C VAL A 29 0.46 -7.21 -0.05
N SER A 30 1.71 -7.66 0.02
CA SER A 30 2.37 -8.11 1.25
C SER A 30 3.60 -7.24 1.49
N VAL A 31 3.75 -6.73 2.70
CA VAL A 31 4.96 -6.01 3.13
C VAL A 31 5.46 -6.68 4.40
N ASP A 32 6.75 -7.05 4.43
CA ASP A 32 7.36 -7.81 5.52
C ASP A 32 6.58 -9.07 5.94
N GLY A 33 6.01 -9.76 4.95
CA GLY A 33 5.23 -10.98 5.17
C GLY A 33 3.83 -10.74 5.77
N LYS A 34 3.42 -9.48 5.99
CA LYS A 34 2.05 -9.14 6.39
C LYS A 34 1.23 -8.79 5.15
N LEU A 35 0.18 -9.57 4.91
CA LEU A 35 -0.83 -9.23 3.92
C LEU A 35 -1.51 -7.92 4.31
N LEU A 36 -1.50 -6.97 3.40
CA LEU A 36 -2.08 -5.66 3.57
C LEU A 36 -3.48 -5.66 2.99
N ASN A 37 -4.43 -5.23 3.82
CA ASN A 37 -5.76 -4.82 3.43
C ASN A 37 -5.91 -3.30 3.63
N SER A 38 -7.01 -2.73 3.16
CA SER A 38 -7.27 -1.27 3.23
C SER A 38 -7.15 -0.68 4.64
N ALA A 39 -7.43 -1.45 5.69
CA ALA A 39 -7.31 -1.00 7.08
C ALA A 39 -5.85 -0.87 7.56
N ILE A 40 -4.97 -1.78 7.12
CA ILE A 40 -3.59 -1.89 7.61
C ILE A 40 -2.62 -1.08 6.73
N ALA A 41 -2.84 -1.05 5.42
CA ALA A 41 -1.94 -0.43 4.44
C ALA A 41 -1.78 1.09 4.61
N LEU A 42 -2.77 1.75 5.17
CA LEU A 42 -2.73 3.19 5.44
C LEU A 42 -1.89 3.56 6.67
N LYS A 43 -1.48 2.56 7.48
CA LYS A 43 -0.79 2.75 8.75
C LYS A 43 0.67 2.30 8.75
N LEU A 44 1.12 1.59 7.72
CA LEU A 44 2.46 1.01 7.74
C LEU A 44 3.52 2.11 7.62
N PRO A 45 4.51 2.17 8.53
CA PRO A 45 5.70 2.99 8.32
C PRO A 45 6.52 2.33 7.22
N LEU A 46 6.55 2.97 6.06
CA LEU A 46 7.45 2.59 4.98
C LEU A 46 8.72 3.38 5.23
N GLY A 47 9.66 2.73 5.93
CA GLY A 47 10.99 3.25 6.23
C GLY A 47 11.97 2.86 5.14
#